data_AF-A0AAV6U201-F1
#
_entry.id   AF-A0AAV6U201-F1
#
_cell.length_a   1.000
_cell.length_b   1.000
_cell.length_c   1.000
_cell.angle_alpha   90.00
_cell.angle_beta   90.00
_cell.angle_gamma   90.00
#
_symmetry.space_group_name_H-M   'P 1'
#
loop_
_entity.id
_entity.type
_entity.pdbx_description
1 polymer ?
#
loop_
_entity_poly.entity_id
_entity_poly.type
_entity_poly.pdbx_seq_one_letter_code
_entity_poly.pdbx_strand_id
1 'polypeptide(L)'
;MNPREVEGLHEILSCLGMDHLKEIAMITTSHMMDDHYDGSTASDLVSEILKSASTASEVLHRQKVSKELLLKYLRRKGFDPDPKAKKIVYIRTCLALWNGCGDMKSPVF
;
A
#
# COMPACT_ATOMS: atom_id res chain seq x y z
N MET A 1 -1.20 7.41 10.78
CA MET A 1 -1.54 7.62 9.35
C MET A 1 -2.72 8.58 9.24
N ASN A 2 -2.76 9.40 8.21
CA ASN A 2 -3.90 10.27 7.92
C ASN A 2 -5.03 9.48 7.19
N PRO A 3 -6.28 9.99 7.14
CA PRO A 3 -7.40 9.26 6.53
C PRO A 3 -7.20 8.89 5.05
N ARG A 4 -6.52 9.75 4.27
CA ARG A 4 -6.24 9.51 2.84
C ARG A 4 -5.21 8.41 2.62
N GLU A 5 -4.21 8.34 3.50
CA GLU A 5 -3.22 7.26 3.51
C GLU A 5 -3.91 5.92 3.81
N VAL A 6 -4.81 5.89 4.79
CA VAL A 6 -5.57 4.69 5.15
C VAL A 6 -6.43 4.22 3.98
N GLU A 7 -7.18 5.13 3.35
CA GLU A 7 -8.01 4.83 2.17
C GLU A 7 -7.17 4.34 0.99
N GLY A 8 -6.07 5.03 0.67
CA GLY A 8 -5.20 4.67 -0.43
C GLY A 8 -4.49 3.33 -0.22
N LEU A 9 -4.04 3.03 0.99
CA LEU A 9 -3.51 1.72 1.35
C LEU A 9 -4.58 0.64 1.24
N HIS A 10 -5.80 0.91 1.72
CA HIS A 10 -6.90 -0.03 1.61
C HIS A 10 -7.19 -0.40 0.15
N GLU A 11 -7.22 0.59 -0.75
CA GLU A 11 -7.38 0.36 -2.21
C GLU A 11 -6.22 -0.44 -2.83
N ILE A 12 -4.99 -0.23 -2.37
CA ILE A 12 -3.81 -0.97 -2.84
C ILE A 12 -3.84 -2.41 -2.32
N LEU A 13 -4.05 -2.59 -1.02
CA LEU A 13 -4.01 -3.90 -0.36
C LEU A 13 -5.20 -4.78 -0.77
N SER A 14 -6.38 -4.20 -1.00
CA SER A 14 -7.55 -4.96 -1.52
C SER A 14 -7.32 -5.57 -2.91
N CYS A 15 -6.30 -5.13 -3.64
CA CYS A 15 -5.90 -5.71 -4.91
C CYS A 15 -4.89 -6.88 -4.77
N LEU A 16 -4.43 -7.18 -3.55
CA LEU A 16 -3.53 -8.30 -3.28
C LEU A 16 -4.31 -9.59 -3.09
N GLY A 17 -3.66 -10.70 -3.46
CA GLY A 17 -4.14 -12.04 -3.10
C GLY A 17 -4.03 -12.28 -1.59
N MET A 18 -4.84 -13.22 -1.10
CA MET A 18 -4.93 -13.54 0.33
C MET A 18 -3.57 -13.94 0.92
N ASP A 19 -2.76 -14.72 0.19
CA ASP A 19 -1.44 -15.16 0.66
C ASP A 19 -0.48 -13.99 0.92
N HIS A 20 -0.53 -12.96 0.06
CA HIS A 20 0.27 -11.75 0.23
C HIS A 20 -0.22 -10.90 1.40
N LEU A 21 -1.54 -10.83 1.62
CA LEU A 21 -2.11 -10.13 2.76
C LEU A 21 -1.71 -10.80 4.07
N LYS A 22 -1.79 -12.13 4.15
CA LYS A 22 -1.35 -12.90 5.33
C LYS A 22 0.11 -12.65 5.64
N GLU A 23 0.99 -12.66 4.63
CA GLU A 23 2.42 -12.42 4.85
C GLU A 23 2.71 -10.99 5.33
N ILE A 24 2.06 -9.98 4.73
CA ILE A 24 2.20 -8.59 5.20
C ILE A 24 1.68 -8.48 6.64
N ALA A 25 0.51 -9.04 6.94
CA ALA A 25 -0.08 -9.03 8.26
C ALA A 25 0.85 -9.67 9.30
N MET A 26 1.37 -10.88 9.05
CA MET A 26 2.34 -11.55 9.93
C MET A 26 3.56 -10.67 10.25
N ILE A 27 4.14 -10.03 9.24
CA ILE A 27 5.32 -9.19 9.42
C ILE A 27 4.96 -7.92 10.20
N THR A 28 3.81 -7.32 9.92
CA THR A 28 3.34 -6.10 10.60
C THR A 28 2.91 -6.39 12.05
N THR A 29 2.40 -7.58 12.36
CA THR A 29 1.99 -8.00 13.71
C THR A 29 3.08 -8.75 14.48
N SER A 30 4.34 -8.69 14.04
CA SER A 30 5.49 -9.38 14.68
C SER A 30 5.27 -10.88 14.93
N HIS A 31 4.66 -11.61 13.98
CA HIS A 31 4.39 -13.05 14.04
C HIS A 31 3.47 -13.51 15.19
N MET A 32 2.78 -12.61 15.90
CA MET A 32 1.93 -12.98 17.04
C MET A 32 0.62 -13.71 16.67
N MET A 33 0.37 -14.04 15.40
CA MET A 33 -0.98 -14.37 14.90
C MET A 33 -1.03 -15.48 13.84
N ASP A 34 -0.11 -16.47 13.88
CA ASP A 34 -0.05 -17.53 12.85
C ASP A 34 -1.36 -18.35 12.75
N ASP A 35 -1.99 -18.67 13.89
CA ASP A 35 -3.24 -19.45 13.96
C ASP A 35 -4.54 -18.66 13.72
N HIS A 36 -4.50 -17.32 13.75
CA HIS A 36 -5.72 -16.48 13.74
C HIS A 36 -6.20 -16.10 12.33
N TYR A 37 -5.37 -16.33 11.31
CA TYR A 37 -5.68 -15.98 9.92
C TYR A 37 -6.41 -17.07 9.14
N ASP A 38 -6.67 -18.23 9.77
CA ASP A 38 -7.56 -19.24 9.20
C ASP A 38 -9.02 -18.77 9.33
N GLY A 39 -9.73 -18.69 8.22
CA GLY A 39 -11.07 -18.09 8.14
C GLY A 39 -11.14 -16.55 8.10
N SER A 40 -10.01 -15.83 8.18
CA SER A 40 -9.99 -14.36 8.04
C SER A 40 -10.31 -13.91 6.62
N THR A 41 -11.12 -12.85 6.47
CA THR A 41 -11.39 -12.26 5.16
C THR A 41 -10.26 -11.31 4.74
N ALA A 42 -10.18 -11.00 3.44
CA ALA A 42 -9.22 -10.02 2.94
C ALA A 42 -9.41 -8.65 3.61
N SER A 43 -10.66 -8.27 3.91
CA SER A 43 -10.98 -7.00 4.59
C SER A 43 -10.47 -6.97 6.03
N ASP A 44 -10.55 -8.10 6.74
CA ASP A 44 -10.04 -8.20 8.11
C ASP A 44 -8.51 -8.07 8.11
N LEU A 45 -7.82 -8.79 7.23
CA LEU A 45 -6.36 -8.72 7.08
C LEU A 45 -5.89 -7.30 6.75
N VAL A 46 -6.57 -6.62 5.81
CA VAL A 46 -6.27 -5.24 5.47
C VAL A 46 -6.45 -4.33 6.68
N SER A 47 -7.53 -4.51 7.45
CA SER A 47 -7.79 -3.72 8.65
C SER A 47 -6.72 -3.93 9.72
N GLU A 48 -6.28 -5.16 9.94
CA GLU A 48 -5.22 -5.46 10.91
C GLU A 48 -3.87 -4.88 10.48
N ILE A 49 -3.50 -5.01 9.19
CA ILE A 49 -2.29 -4.36 8.65
C ILE A 49 -2.34 -2.85 8.90
N LEU A 50 -3.48 -2.21 8.66
CA LEU A 50 -3.64 -0.76 8.82
C LEU A 50 -3.58 -0.32 10.30
N LYS A 51 -4.11 -1.14 11.22
CA LYS A 51 -4.03 -0.87 12.67
C LYS A 51 -2.63 -1.05 13.23
N SER A 52 -1.91 -2.06 12.75
CA SER A 52 -0.60 -2.43 13.28
C SER A 52 0.56 -1.68 12.61
N ALA A 53 0.38 -1.17 11.39
CA ALA A 53 1.44 -0.42 10.70
C ALA A 53 1.64 0.98 11.31
N SER A 54 2.90 1.38 11.46
CA SER A 54 3.24 2.70 12.00
C SER A 54 3.04 3.81 10.96
N THR A 55 3.40 3.53 9.70
CA THR A 55 3.28 4.50 8.60
C THR A 55 2.88 3.84 7.28
N ALA A 56 2.27 4.61 6.38
CA ALA A 56 1.92 4.10 5.05
C ALA A 56 3.16 3.74 4.22
N SER A 57 4.24 4.51 4.39
CA SER A 57 5.52 4.23 3.73
C SER A 57 6.02 2.83 4.06
N GLU A 58 5.97 2.43 5.32
CA GLU A 58 6.43 1.11 5.77
C GLU A 58 5.70 -0.03 5.05
N VAL A 59 4.38 0.07 4.90
CA VAL A 59 3.55 -0.91 4.19
C VAL A 59 3.90 -0.94 2.71
N LEU A 60 4.01 0.22 2.06
CA LEU A 60 4.33 0.31 0.62
C LEU A 60 5.74 -0.21 0.30
N HIS A 61 6.67 -0.11 1.24
CA HIS A 61 8.03 -0.62 1.08
C HIS A 61 8.10 -2.16 1.13
N ARG A 62 7.09 -2.85 1.67
CA ARG A 62 7.06 -4.33 1.73
C ARG A 62 7.15 -4.95 0.34
N GLN A 63 7.86 -6.08 0.22
CA GLN A 63 8.15 -6.71 -1.07
C GLN A 63 6.88 -7.11 -1.84
N LYS A 64 5.83 -7.52 -1.14
CA LYS A 64 4.55 -7.95 -1.72
C LYS A 64 3.75 -6.82 -2.35
N VAL A 65 3.97 -5.58 -1.91
CA VAL A 65 3.46 -4.41 -2.63
C VAL A 65 4.35 -4.21 -3.85
N SER A 66 3.97 -4.81 -4.97
CA SER A 66 4.79 -4.77 -6.19
C SER A 66 4.81 -3.38 -6.81
N LYS A 67 5.86 -3.10 -7.58
CA LYS A 67 5.95 -1.87 -8.39
C LYS A 67 4.75 -1.72 -9.33
N GLU A 68 4.33 -2.82 -9.95
CA GLU A 68 3.22 -2.84 -10.91
C GLU A 68 1.89 -2.49 -10.23
N LEU A 69 1.70 -2.94 -8.99
CA LEU A 69 0.51 -2.62 -8.22
C LEU A 69 0.42 -1.11 -7.94
N LEU A 70 1.53 -0.49 -7.54
CA LEU A 70 1.61 0.96 -7.32
C LEU A 70 1.38 1.75 -8.62
N LEU A 71 1.97 1.30 -9.72
CA LEU A 71 1.77 1.88 -11.05
C LEU A 71 0.29 1.81 -11.47
N LYS A 72 -0.36 0.66 -11.29
CA LYS A 72 -1.79 0.48 -11.59
C LYS A 72 -2.67 1.35 -10.72
N TYR A 73 -2.34 1.51 -9.44
CA TYR A 73 -3.05 2.43 -8.53
C TYR A 73 -2.92 3.89 -8.99
N LEU A 74 -1.70 4.35 -9.25
CA LEU A 74 -1.44 5.74 -9.69
C LEU A 74 -2.14 6.06 -11.02
N ARG A 75 -2.12 5.14 -11.99
CA ARG A 75 -2.86 5.28 -13.26
C ARG A 75 -4.37 5.39 -13.06
N ARG A 76 -4.96 4.62 -12.14
CA ARG A 76 -6.39 4.75 -11.78
C ARG A 76 -6.71 6.10 -11.15
N LYS A 77 -5.76 6.71 -10.43
CA LYS A 77 -5.90 8.06 -9.87
C LYS A 77 -5.59 9.18 -10.86
N GLY A 78 -5.32 8.86 -12.14
CA GLY A 78 -5.06 9.83 -13.20
C GLY A 78 -3.60 10.26 -13.35
N PHE A 79 -2.67 9.59 -12.67
CA PHE A 79 -1.22 9.82 -12.81
C PHE A 79 -0.61 8.81 -13.76
N ASP A 80 0.19 9.25 -14.72
CA ASP A 80 0.97 8.35 -15.59
C ASP A 80 2.47 8.46 -15.28
N PRO A 81 2.96 7.81 -14.20
CA PRO A 81 4.37 7.81 -13.88
C PRO A 81 5.14 6.90 -14.84
N ASP A 82 6.40 7.26 -15.14
CA ASP A 82 7.27 6.46 -16.02
C ASP A 82 7.31 4.99 -15.56
N PRO A 83 6.93 4.01 -16.40
CA PRO A 83 6.96 2.59 -16.05
C PRO A 83 8.38 2.06 -15.78
N LYS A 84 9.44 2.77 -16.18
CA LYS A 84 10.83 2.41 -15.91
C LYS A 84 11.35 2.96 -14.57
N ALA A 85 10.61 3.86 -13.91
CA ALA A 85 11.01 4.45 -12.64
C ALA A 85 11.20 3.39 -11.53
N LYS A 86 12.03 3.71 -10.54
CA LYS A 86 12.26 2.84 -9.38
C LYS A 86 11.01 2.78 -8.49
N LYS A 87 10.80 1.66 -7.78
CA LYS A 87 9.64 1.46 -6.86
C LYS A 87 9.44 2.67 -5.92
N ILE A 88 10.54 3.18 -5.37
CA ILE A 88 10.55 4.33 -4.45
C ILE A 88 9.90 5.59 -5.05
N VAL A 89 9.98 5.80 -6.37
CA VAL A 89 9.36 6.95 -7.03
C VAL A 89 7.84 6.86 -6.89
N TYR A 90 7.24 5.71 -7.19
CA TYR A 90 5.80 5.52 -7.02
C TYR A 90 5.35 5.63 -5.57
N ILE A 91 6.15 5.12 -4.61
CA ILE A 91 5.86 5.27 -3.17
C ILE A 91 5.80 6.75 -2.82
N ARG A 92 6.80 7.54 -3.22
CA ARG A 92 6.82 8.99 -2.97
C ARG A 92 5.62 9.69 -3.62
N THR A 93 5.25 9.31 -4.84
CA THR A 93 4.06 9.85 -5.52
C THR A 93 2.78 9.52 -4.75
N CYS A 94 2.60 8.28 -4.28
CA CYS A 94 1.44 7.89 -3.46
C CYS A 94 1.37 8.71 -2.17
N LEU A 95 2.49 8.81 -1.44
CA LEU A 95 2.54 9.57 -0.19
C LEU A 95 2.26 11.06 -0.41
N ALA A 96 2.76 11.65 -1.50
CA ALA A 96 2.50 13.04 -1.83
C ALA A 96 1.02 13.29 -2.19
N LEU A 97 0.43 12.38 -2.98
CA LEU A 97 -0.99 12.38 -3.33
C LEU A 97 -1.86 12.40 -2.06
N TRP A 98 -1.54 11.55 -1.09
CA TRP A 98 -2.34 11.41 0.14
C TRP A 98 -2.12 12.55 1.13
N ASN A 99 -0.90 13.09 1.22
CA ASN A 99 -0.60 14.22 2.10
C ASN A 99 -1.09 15.58 1.57
N GLY A 100 -1.81 15.61 0.43
CA GLY A 100 -2.33 16.84 -0.15
C GLY A 100 -1.24 17.78 -0.67
N CYS A 101 0.00 17.29 -0.74
CA CYS A 101 1.12 17.99 -1.31
C CYS A 101 1.25 17.56 -2.78
N GLY A 102 0.37 18.08 -3.64
CA GLY A 102 0.48 17.79 -5.05
C GLY A 102 -0.75 18.10 -5.89
N ASP A 103 -0.82 19.35 -6.33
CA ASP A 103 -1.18 19.65 -7.73
C ASP A 103 -0.10 19.00 -8.62
N MET A 104 -0.10 17.67 -8.71
CA MET A 104 0.94 16.87 -9.39
C MET A 104 0.66 16.76 -10.90
N LYS A 105 0.33 17.88 -11.54
CA LYS A 105 0.37 18.03 -13.00
C LYS A 105 1.79 18.20 -13.55
N SER A 106 2.80 18.31 -12.68
CA SER A 106 4.20 18.37 -13.10
C SER A 106 4.90 17.02 -12.93
N PRO A 107 5.48 16.44 -13.99
CA PRO A 107 6.24 15.21 -13.90
C PRO A 107 7.45 15.42 -12.98
N VAL A 108 7.64 14.50 -12.05
CA VAL A 108 8.85 14.42 -11.22
C VAL A 108 9.94 13.82 -12.12
N PHE A 109 10.87 14.68 -12.54
CA PHE A 109 12.09 14.33 -13.28
C PHE A 109 13.04 13.46 -12.44
#